data_AF-A0A2G9HH18-F1
#
_entry.id   AF-A0A2G9HH18-F1
#
_cell.length_a   1.000
_cell.length_b   1.000
_cell.length_c   1.000
_cell.angle_alpha   90.00
_cell.angle_beta   90.00
_cell.angle_gamma   90.00
#
_symmetry.space_group_name_H-M   'P 1'
#
loop_
_entity.id
_entity.type
_entity.pdbx_description
1 polymer ?
#
loop_
_entity_poly.entity_id
_entity_poly.type
_entity_poly.pdbx_seq_one_letter_code
_entity_poly.pdbx_strand_id
1 'polypeptide(L)'
;MLLLLNSKMNLQKERKISKDRVVTYEECRKNHAASIGKYAVDGCCEFMPAGEDGSGAALRCAACSCHRNFHKKVVRQMESCCYCFSKPSTPK
;
A
#
# COMPACT_ATOMS: atom_id res chain seq x y z
N MET A 1 22.84 -41.70 -21.43
CA MET A 1 23.37 -40.82 -20.37
C MET A 1 22.74 -39.41 -20.32
N LEU A 2 21.74 -39.09 -21.17
CA LEU A 2 21.13 -37.74 -21.26
C LEU A 2 19.62 -37.70 -20.98
N LEU A 3 19.06 -38.68 -20.24
CA LEU A 3 17.64 -38.68 -19.88
C LEU A 3 17.37 -38.58 -18.36
N LEU A 4 18.39 -38.27 -17.55
CA LEU A 4 18.22 -38.12 -16.09
C LEU A 4 18.47 -36.71 -15.55
N LEU A 5 18.76 -35.74 -16.41
CA LEU A 5 19.00 -34.34 -15.99
C LEU A 5 17.79 -33.43 -16.21
N ASN A 6 16.76 -33.88 -16.94
CA ASN A 6 15.57 -33.08 -17.21
C ASN A 6 14.54 -33.10 -16.07
N SER A 7 14.71 -33.97 -15.07
CA SER A 7 13.78 -34.13 -13.94
C SER A 7 14.04 -33.17 -12.78
N LYS A 8 15.24 -32.57 -12.67
CA LYS A 8 15.58 -31.65 -11.56
C LYS A 8 15.25 -30.18 -11.86
N MET A 9 15.07 -29.83 -13.13
CA MET A 9 14.76 -28.46 -13.56
C MET A 9 13.25 -28.14 -13.54
N ASN A 10 12.40 -29.10 -13.17
CA ASN A 10 10.94 -29.00 -13.26
C ASN A 10 10.24 -28.75 -11.90
N LEU A 11 10.98 -28.62 -10.79
CA LEU A 11 10.39 -28.36 -9.44
C LEU A 11 10.55 -26.93 -8.90
N GLN A 12 11.21 -26.02 -9.64
CA GLN A 12 11.41 -24.63 -9.18
C GLN A 12 10.77 -23.57 -10.09
N LYS A 13 10.07 -23.99 -11.15
CA LYS A 13 9.45 -23.11 -12.16
C LYS A 13 7.93 -22.98 -11.99
N GLU A 14 7.42 -23.13 -10.78
CA GLU A 14 6.15 -22.51 -10.43
C GLU A 14 6.47 -21.12 -9.89
N ARG A 15 6.36 -20.13 -10.79
CA ARG A 15 6.45 -18.71 -10.44
C ARG A 15 5.57 -18.51 -9.20
N LYS A 16 6.18 -18.26 -8.03
CA LYS A 16 5.46 -17.71 -6.88
C LYS A 16 4.69 -16.53 -7.44
N ILE A 17 3.37 -16.67 -7.59
CA ILE A 17 2.50 -15.55 -7.85
C ILE A 17 2.70 -14.68 -6.61
N SER A 18 3.54 -13.65 -6.73
CA SER A 18 3.61 -12.61 -5.72
C SER A 18 2.21 -12.03 -5.71
N LYS A 19 1.37 -12.44 -4.75
CA LYS A 19 0.10 -11.79 -4.48
C LYS A 19 0.44 -10.32 -4.32
N ASP A 20 0.17 -9.52 -5.33
CA ASP A 20 0.51 -8.12 -5.27
C ASP A 20 -0.37 -7.51 -4.19
N ARG A 21 0.27 -7.06 -3.12
CA ARG A 21 -0.40 -6.55 -1.93
C ARG A 21 -0.39 -5.05 -2.08
N VAL A 22 -1.55 -4.48 -2.40
CA VAL A 22 -1.70 -3.02 -2.42
C VAL A 22 -1.82 -2.54 -0.98
N VAL A 23 -0.91 -1.65 -0.59
CA VAL A 23 -0.91 -1.01 0.73
C VAL A 23 -1.48 0.40 0.59
N THR A 24 -2.54 0.69 1.34
CA THR A 24 -3.14 2.03 1.45
C THR A 24 -3.19 2.43 2.93
N TYR A 25 -3.31 3.74 3.18
CA TYR A 25 -3.43 4.30 4.52
C TYR A 25 -4.74 5.11 4.56
N GLU A 26 -5.66 4.74 5.45
CA GLU A 26 -7.00 5.32 5.49
C GLU A 26 -7.11 6.30 6.67
N GLU A 27 -7.85 5.92 7.71
CA GLU A 27 -8.23 6.81 8.81
C GLU A 27 -7.07 7.22 9.72
N CYS A 28 -6.95 8.50 10.07
CA CYS A 28 -5.99 8.96 11.08
C CYS A 28 -6.48 8.63 12.50
N ARG A 29 -5.63 7.98 13.29
CA ARG A 29 -5.91 7.55 14.67
C ARG A 29 -5.02 8.24 15.70
N LYS A 30 -4.32 9.33 15.34
CA LYS A 30 -3.52 10.10 16.29
C LYS A 30 -4.44 10.86 17.25
N ASN A 31 -4.24 10.68 18.55
CA ASN A 31 -4.85 11.55 19.55
C ASN A 31 -4.10 12.90 19.60
N HIS A 32 -4.71 13.95 19.05
CA HIS A 32 -4.16 15.30 19.04
C HIS A 32 -4.25 15.99 20.40
N ALA A 33 -5.13 15.53 21.28
CA ALA A 33 -5.34 16.10 22.61
C ALA A 33 -4.66 15.31 23.74
N ALA A 34 -3.81 14.32 23.39
CA ALA A 34 -3.10 13.49 24.37
C ALA A 34 -2.27 14.32 25.36
N SER A 35 -1.63 15.40 24.90
CA SER A 35 -0.79 16.27 25.73
C SER A 35 -1.55 17.00 26.84
N ILE A 36 -2.86 17.21 26.66
CA ILE A 36 -3.74 17.87 27.63
C ILE A 36 -4.60 16.86 28.41
N GLY A 37 -4.27 15.55 28.32
CA GLY A 37 -5.02 14.48 28.99
C GLY A 37 -6.41 14.22 28.43
N LYS A 38 -6.71 14.71 27.21
CA LYS A 38 -8.00 14.49 26.54
C LYS A 38 -7.85 13.53 25.36
N TYR A 39 -8.98 13.20 24.73
CA TYR A 39 -9.04 12.38 23.53
C TYR A 39 -9.75 13.13 22.40
N ALA A 40 -9.00 13.47 21.35
CA ALA A 40 -9.54 14.06 20.12
C ALA A 40 -8.72 13.60 18.92
N VAL A 41 -9.40 13.07 17.90
CA VAL A 41 -8.81 12.59 16.64
C VAL A 41 -9.28 13.49 15.49
N ASP A 42 -8.39 13.77 14.53
CA ASP A 42 -8.66 14.70 13.41
C ASP A 42 -9.58 14.10 12.33
N GLY A 43 -9.73 12.77 12.32
CA GLY A 43 -10.75 12.10 11.52
C GLY A 43 -10.52 12.12 10.01
N CYS A 44 -9.28 12.13 9.51
CA CYS A 44 -9.02 11.93 8.08
C CYS A 44 -9.66 10.61 7.62
N CYS A 45 -10.28 10.57 6.43
CA CYS A 45 -10.82 9.34 5.85
C CYS A 45 -9.82 8.60 4.95
N GLU A 46 -8.92 9.36 4.33
CA GLU A 46 -7.86 8.85 3.44
C GLU A 46 -6.55 9.58 3.72
N PHE A 47 -5.42 8.88 3.59
CA PHE A 47 -4.10 9.49 3.64
C PHE A 47 -3.78 10.19 2.31
N MET A 48 -3.55 11.50 2.39
CA MET A 48 -3.09 12.30 1.26
C MET A 48 -1.63 12.70 1.50
N PRO A 49 -0.65 12.23 0.72
CA PRO A 49 0.74 12.62 0.90
C PRO A 49 0.93 14.12 0.66
N ALA A 50 1.69 14.79 1.52
CA ALA A 50 1.97 16.23 1.41
C ALA A 50 3.08 16.58 0.40
N GLY A 51 3.69 15.60 -0.26
CA GLY A 51 4.76 15.80 -1.23
C GLY A 51 4.92 14.62 -2.19
N GLU A 52 5.95 14.68 -3.04
CA GLU A 52 6.20 13.71 -4.10
C GLU A 52 6.59 12.32 -3.57
N ASP A 53 6.23 11.27 -4.30
CA ASP A 53 6.53 9.89 -3.96
C ASP A 53 8.04 9.68 -3.70
N GLY A 54 8.36 9.00 -2.60
CA GLY A 54 9.75 8.77 -2.16
C GLY A 54 10.37 9.93 -1.37
N SER A 55 9.74 11.10 -1.32
CA SER A 55 10.19 12.20 -0.46
C SER A 55 9.82 11.97 1.01
N GLY A 56 10.55 12.61 1.93
CA GLY A 56 10.16 12.64 3.35
C GLY A 56 8.82 13.36 3.58
N ALA A 57 8.43 14.28 2.68
CA ALA A 57 7.15 14.97 2.74
C ALA A 57 5.97 14.04 2.41
N ALA A 58 6.14 13.08 1.50
CA ALA A 58 5.12 12.06 1.19
C ALA A 58 4.80 11.12 2.36
N LEU A 59 5.61 11.14 3.43
CA LEU A 59 5.36 10.37 4.64
C LEU A 59 4.35 11.05 5.58
N ARG A 60 4.00 12.31 5.34
CA ARG A 60 3.08 13.10 6.15
C ARG A 60 1.79 13.39 5.39
N CYS A 61 0.69 13.37 6.13
CA CYS A 61 -0.64 13.68 5.62
C CYS A 61 -0.78 15.18 5.39
N ALA A 62 -1.23 15.60 4.20
CA ALA A 62 -1.49 16.99 3.86
C ALA A 62 -2.60 17.62 4.71
N ALA A 63 -3.59 16.82 5.14
CA ALA A 63 -4.72 17.30 5.93
C ALA A 63 -4.37 17.50 7.43
N CYS A 64 -3.84 16.47 8.09
CA CYS A 64 -3.61 16.48 9.55
C CYS A 64 -2.14 16.63 9.96
N SER A 65 -1.22 16.76 8.99
CA SER A 65 0.24 16.79 9.20
C SER A 65 0.83 15.58 9.96
N CYS A 66 0.03 14.53 10.20
CA CYS A 66 0.48 13.33 10.89
C CYS A 66 1.26 12.43 9.94
N HIS A 67 2.21 11.69 10.49
CA HIS A 67 2.90 10.65 9.74
C HIS A 67 1.93 9.53 9.33
N ARG A 68 2.11 8.91 8.16
CA ARG A 68 1.28 7.80 7.65
C ARG A 68 1.12 6.64 8.64
N ASN A 69 2.05 6.47 9.58
CA ASN A 69 1.97 5.43 10.62
C ASN A 69 0.82 5.66 11.62
N PHE A 70 0.33 6.90 11.75
CA PHE A 70 -0.87 7.17 12.53
C PHE A 70 -2.16 6.88 11.74
N HIS A 71 -2.05 6.66 10.43
CA HIS A 71 -3.16 6.25 9.61
C HIS A 71 -3.27 4.73 9.59
N LYS A 72 -4.50 4.21 9.61
CA LYS A 72 -4.76 2.77 9.55
C LYS A 72 -4.20 2.19 8.24
N LYS A 73 -3.22 1.29 8.36
CA LYS A 73 -2.67 0.56 7.22
C LYS A 73 -3.65 -0.52 6.76
N VAL A 74 -4.09 -0.43 5.51
CA VAL A 74 -4.96 -1.42 4.86
C VAL A 74 -4.17 -2.13 3.77
N VAL A 75 -4.16 -3.46 3.83
CA VAL A 75 -3.48 -4.32 2.86
C VAL A 75 -4.53 -5.09 2.09
N ARG A 76 -4.73 -4.75 0.82
CA ARG A 76 -5.68 -5.45 -0.06
C ARG A 76 -4.89 -6.43 -0.92
N GLN A 77 -5.40 -7.65 -1.05
CA GLN A 77 -4.88 -8.58 -2.06
C GLN A 77 -5.44 -8.10 -3.38
N MET A 78 -4.57 -7.75 -4.34
CA MET A 78 -4.99 -7.59 -5.72
C MET A 78 -5.34 -8.99 -6.21
N GLU A 79 -6.59 -9.40 -6.04
CA GLU A 79 -7.08 -10.57 -6.76
C GLU A 79 -6.98 -10.22 -8.23
N SER A 80 -6.16 -10.99 -8.95
CA SER A 80 -6.00 -10.86 -10.40
C SER A 80 -7.32 -11.20 -11.07
N CYS A 81 -8.27 -10.26 -11.05
CA CYS A 81 -9.48 -10.35 -11.84
C CYS A 81 -9.15 -9.88 -13.25
N CYS A 82 -9.20 -10.80 -14.21
CA CYS A 82 -8.84 -10.61 -15.62
C CYS A 82 -9.79 -9.68 -16.41
N TYR A 83 -10.57 -8.83 -15.75
CA TYR A 83 -11.50 -7.91 -16.40
C TYR A 83 -11.72 -6.77 -15.39
N CYS A 84 -11.09 -5.60 -15.45
CA CYS A 84 -11.29 -4.59 -16.48
C CYS A 84 -10.15 -3.54 -16.39
N PHE A 85 -9.01 -3.77 -17.06
CA PHE A 85 -8.01 -2.70 -17.26
C PHE A 85 -8.41 -1.86 -18.47
N SER A 86 -9.53 -1.14 -18.36
CA SER A 86 -9.73 0.05 -19.18
C SER A 86 -8.65 1.03 -18.75
N LYS A 87 -7.59 1.12 -19.56
CA LYS A 87 -6.39 1.93 -19.35
C LYS A 87 -6.72 3.32 -18.79
N PRO A 88 -5.87 3.92 -17.93
CA PRO A 88 -5.97 5.34 -17.64
C PRO A 88 -5.72 6.13 -18.94
N SER A 89 -6.70 6.92 -19.37
CA SER A 89 -6.49 7.97 -20.37
C SER A 89 -5.53 9.00 -19.77
N THR A 90 -4.32 9.05 -20.29
CA THR A 90 -3.42 10.18 -20.05
C THR A 90 -3.98 11.40 -20.79
N PRO A 91 -4.01 12.59 -20.17
CA PRO A 91 -4.34 13.81 -20.89
C PRO A 91 -3.14 14.27 -21.72
N LYS A 92 -3.35 14.57 -23.00
CA LYS A 92 -2.51 15.44 -23.82
C LYS A 92 -3.41 16.37 -24.63
#